data_AF-A0A6A0RCQ9-F1
#
_entry.id   AF-A0A6A0RCQ9-F1
#
_cell.length_a   1.000
_cell.length_b   1.000
_cell.length_c   1.000
_cell.angle_alpha   90.00
_cell.angle_beta   90.00
_cell.angle_gamma   90.00
#
_symmetry.space_group_name_H-M   'P 1'
#
loop_
_entity.id
_entity.type
_entity.pdbx_description
1 polymer ?
#
loop_
_entity_poly.entity_id
_entity_poly.type
_entity_poly.pdbx_seq_one_letter_code
_entity_poly.pdbx_strand_id
1 'polypeptide(L)'
;MVEMDLTTLQLDVYMTREGPWNPDYGEVEIPDDWEFLASGNAFVARRVKAAGVFWVAWRPRGRNRQHRRRLGLWAPKKSITAAEVEAIATVEQRSKRREQGA
;
A
#
# COMPACT_ATOMS: atom_id res chain seq x y z
N MET A 1 6.80 3.53 29.25
CA MET A 1 5.81 2.91 28.35
C MET A 1 6.56 2.51 27.10
N VAL A 2 6.53 1.24 26.72
CA VAL A 2 7.15 0.82 25.45
C VAL A 2 6.19 1.28 24.36
N GLU A 3 6.57 2.31 23.63
CA GLU A 3 5.88 2.74 22.43
C GLU A 3 6.02 1.61 21.41
N MET A 4 4.91 0.95 21.11
CA MET A 4 4.93 -0.23 20.25
C MET A 4 5.01 0.23 18.80
N ASP A 5 6.09 -0.16 18.12
CA ASP A 5 6.30 0.23 16.73
C ASP A 5 5.37 -0.55 15.78
N LEU A 6 4.18 0.03 15.56
CA LEU A 6 3.16 -0.49 14.64
C LEU A 6 3.64 -0.56 13.19
N THR A 7 4.70 0.18 12.82
CA THR A 7 5.21 0.22 11.45
C THR A 7 5.84 -1.10 11.02
N THR A 8 6.26 -1.92 11.98
CA THR A 8 6.77 -3.28 11.73
C THR A 8 5.67 -4.32 11.48
N LEU A 9 4.41 -3.97 11.78
CA LEU A 9 3.27 -4.86 11.66
C LEU A 9 2.53 -4.67 10.35
N GLN A 10 1.88 -5.75 9.90
CA GLN A 10 0.97 -5.71 8.76
C GLN A 10 -0.43 -5.43 9.26
N LEU A 11 -0.92 -4.21 9.04
CA LEU A 11 -2.18 -3.72 9.62
C LEU A 11 -3.25 -3.50 8.56
N ASP A 12 -4.50 -3.82 8.91
CA ASP A 12 -5.68 -3.33 8.20
C ASP A 12 -6.09 -1.98 8.82
N VAL A 13 -5.98 -0.90 8.04
CA VAL A 13 -6.26 0.46 8.51
C VAL A 13 -7.48 1.01 7.78
N TYR A 14 -8.49 1.39 8.55
CA TYR A 14 -9.72 1.99 8.09
C TYR A 14 -9.57 3.51 8.01
N MET A 15 -9.74 4.06 6.82
CA MET A 15 -9.75 5.50 6.59
C MET A 15 -11.13 6.05 6.99
N THR A 16 -11.25 6.45 8.25
CA THR A 16 -12.49 7.05 8.78
C THR A 16 -12.52 8.56 8.53
N ARG A 17 -13.54 9.25 9.03
CA ARG A 17 -13.61 10.71 8.98
C ARG A 17 -12.66 11.37 9.98
N GLU A 18 -12.40 10.71 11.10
CA GLU A 18 -11.57 11.22 12.20
C GLU A 18 -10.09 10.95 11.95
N GLY A 19 -9.79 9.88 11.21
CA GLY A 19 -8.43 9.55 10.82
C GLY A 19 -8.27 8.07 10.48
N PRO A 20 -7.02 7.63 10.31
CA PRO A 20 -6.70 6.21 10.17
C PRO A 20 -6.97 5.47 11.49
N TRP A 21 -7.71 4.37 11.41
CA TRP A 21 -8.10 3.58 12.59
C TRP A 21 -7.93 2.08 12.34
N ASN A 22 -7.48 1.34 13.34
CA ASN A 22 -7.33 -0.11 13.34
C ASN A 22 -8.13 -0.72 14.50
N PRO A 23 -8.80 -1.88 14.30
CA PRO A 23 -9.63 -2.50 15.34
C PRO A 23 -8.88 -2.99 16.58
N ASP A 24 -7.61 -3.35 16.44
CA ASP A 24 -6.79 -3.90 17.52
C ASP A 24 -6.03 -2.79 18.27
N TYR A 25 -5.68 -1.71 17.57
CA TYR A 25 -4.82 -0.63 18.10
C TYR A 25 -5.52 0.73 18.25
N GLY A 26 -6.76 0.88 17.79
CA GLY A 26 -7.49 2.13 17.84
C GLY A 26 -7.04 3.12 16.77
N GLU A 27 -6.96 4.40 17.11
CA GLU A 27 -6.41 5.41 16.22
C GLU A 27 -4.93 5.12 15.94
N VAL A 28 -4.55 5.16 14.67
CA VAL A 28 -3.18 4.93 14.24
C VAL A 28 -2.71 6.09 13.40
N GLU A 29 -1.47 6.52 13.62
CA GLU A 29 -0.85 7.55 12.79
C GLU A 29 -0.11 6.89 11.64
N ILE A 30 -0.31 7.41 10.42
CA ILE A 30 0.48 6.98 9.27
C ILE A 30 1.83 7.68 9.38
N PRO A 31 2.94 6.94 9.35
CA PRO A 31 4.26 7.56 9.45
C PRO A 31 4.52 8.50 8.27
N ASP A 32 5.19 9.63 8.52
CA ASP A 32 5.48 10.64 7.49
C ASP A 32 6.27 10.10 6.29
N ASP A 33 7.12 9.11 6.53
CA ASP A 33 7.91 8.44 5.50
C ASP A 33 7.11 7.40 4.68
N TRP A 34 5.81 7.28 4.91
CA TRP A 34 4.93 6.35 4.19
C TRP A 34 4.12 7.07 3.13
N GLU A 35 3.87 6.36 2.03
CA GLU A 35 3.12 6.89 0.89
C GLU A 35 1.97 5.95 0.53
N PHE A 36 0.92 6.52 -0.05
CA PHE A 36 -0.27 5.77 -0.43
C PHE A 36 -0.16 5.24 -1.85
N LEU A 37 -0.11 3.92 -1.98
CA LEU A 37 -0.21 3.21 -3.23
C LEU A 37 -1.68 2.85 -3.52
N ALA A 38 -2.32 3.59 -4.43
CA ALA A 38 -3.67 3.31 -4.89
C ALA A 38 -3.78 1.93 -5.57
N SER A 39 -4.96 1.30 -5.48
CA SER A 39 -5.25 0.05 -6.18
C SER A 39 -5.31 0.25 -7.70
N GLY A 40 -4.16 0.17 -8.39
CA GLY A 40 -4.07 0.30 -9.85
C GLY A 40 -2.85 -0.39 -10.45
N ASN A 41 -1.70 -0.34 -9.76
CA ASN A 41 -0.49 -1.01 -10.22
C ASN A 41 -0.25 -2.33 -9.48
N ALA A 42 -0.72 -3.44 -10.08
CA ALA A 42 -0.58 -4.77 -9.48
C ALA A 42 0.88 -5.22 -9.32
N PHE A 43 1.80 -4.75 -10.16
CA PHE A 43 3.22 -5.09 -10.05
C PHE A 43 3.85 -4.42 -8.84
N VAL A 44 3.69 -3.09 -8.73
CA VAL A 44 4.20 -2.31 -7.59
C VAL A 44 3.60 -2.82 -6.28
N ALA A 45 2.30 -3.11 -6.26
CA ALA A 45 1.64 -3.67 -5.08
C ALA A 45 2.20 -5.06 -4.67
N ARG A 46 2.58 -5.92 -5.62
CA ARG A 46 3.21 -7.22 -5.33
C ARG A 46 4.62 -7.04 -4.77
N ARG A 47 5.38 -6.07 -5.29
CA ARG A 47 6.74 -5.77 -4.83
C ARG A 47 6.76 -5.15 -3.43
N VAL A 48 5.88 -4.20 -3.17
CA VAL A 48 5.68 -3.64 -1.83
C VAL A 48 5.28 -4.74 -0.84
N LYS A 49 4.38 -5.66 -1.23
CA LYS A 49 4.04 -6.81 -0.39
C LYS A 49 5.21 -7.76 -0.13
N ALA A 50 6.08 -7.95 -1.11
CA ALA A 50 7.28 -8.78 -0.95
C ALA A 50 8.31 -8.14 -0.01
N ALA A 51 8.33 -6.81 0.11
CA ALA A 51 9.14 -6.10 1.12
C ALA A 51 8.63 -6.29 2.56
N GLY A 52 7.42 -6.85 2.75
CA GLY A 52 6.87 -7.26 4.05
C GLY A 52 6.22 -6.15 4.88
N VAL A 53 6.67 -4.91 4.73
CA VAL A 53 6.18 -3.75 5.50
C VAL A 53 5.14 -2.96 4.71
N PHE A 54 3.86 -3.15 5.06
CA PHE A 54 2.75 -2.37 4.48
C PHE A 54 1.50 -2.46 5.36
N TRP A 55 0.66 -1.43 5.25
CA TRP A 55 -0.69 -1.43 5.80
C TRP A 55 -1.72 -1.42 4.67
N VAL A 56 -2.81 -2.14 4.84
CA VAL A 56 -3.90 -2.15 3.86
C VAL A 56 -4.90 -1.08 4.21
N ALA A 57 -5.11 -0.12 3.30
CA ALA A 57 -6.10 0.92 3.49
C ALA A 57 -7.49 0.43 3.08
N TRP A 58 -8.44 0.51 3.99
CA TRP A 58 -9.84 0.17 3.79
C TRP A 58 -10.73 1.39 3.95
N ARG A 59 -11.76 1.47 3.10
CA ARG A 59 -12.90 2.34 3.36
C ARG A 59 -13.85 1.61 4.32
N PRO A 60 -14.20 2.21 5.47
CA PRO A 60 -15.12 1.60 6.42
C PRO A 60 -16.50 1.39 5.80
N ARG A 61 -17.23 0.46 6.40
CA ARG A 61 -18.60 0.11 6.03
C ARG A 61 -19.50 1.31 6.29
N GLY A 62 -20.34 1.67 5.32
CA GLY A 62 -21.26 2.80 5.43
C GLY A 62 -22.70 2.34 5.54
N ARG A 63 -23.61 3.23 5.92
CA ARG A 63 -25.06 2.95 6.00
C ARG A 63 -25.63 2.33 4.72
N ASN A 64 -25.13 2.78 3.55
CA ASN A 64 -25.58 2.32 2.22
C ASN A 64 -24.60 1.33 1.56
N ARG A 65 -23.53 0.90 2.24
CA ARG A 65 -22.54 -0.03 1.68
C ARG A 65 -22.20 -1.10 2.71
N GLN A 66 -22.76 -2.28 2.50
CA GLN A 66 -22.65 -3.42 3.41
C GLN A 66 -21.22 -4.00 3.49
N HIS A 67 -20.35 -3.71 2.53
CA HIS A 67 -18.98 -4.25 2.48
C HIS A 67 -17.93 -3.14 2.59
N ARG A 68 -16.86 -3.43 3.33
CA ARG A 68 -15.63 -2.61 3.31
C ARG A 68 -15.00 -2.69 1.92
N ARG A 69 -14.47 -1.57 1.43
CA ARG A 69 -13.80 -1.50 0.12
C ARG A 69 -12.33 -1.23 0.32
N ARG A 70 -11.47 -2.04 -0.30
CA ARG A 70 -10.03 -1.76 -0.32
C ARG A 70 -9.75 -0.51 -1.14
N LEU A 71 -8.98 0.42 -0.59
CA LEU A 71 -8.55 1.65 -1.24
C LEU A 71 -7.16 1.49 -1.87
N GLY A 72 -6.26 0.83 -1.14
CA GLY A 72 -4.86 0.71 -1.55
C GLY A 72 -3.99 0.11 -0.47
N LEU A 73 -2.72 0.48 -0.50
CA LEU A 73 -1.70 0.12 0.48
C LEU A 73 -1.00 1.39 0.94
N TRP A 74 -0.74 1.49 2.24
CA TRP A 74 0.28 2.40 2.76
C TRP A 74 1.56 1.60 2.94
N ALA A 75 2.69 2.16 2.52
CA ALA A 75 3.98 1.52 2.70
C ALA A 75 5.10 2.57 2.74
N PRO A 76 6.29 2.23 3.26
CA PRO A 76 7.42 3.13 3.23
C PRO A 76 7.67 3.65 1.81
N LYS A 77 7.83 4.97 1.67
CA LYS A 77 8.09 5.64 0.41
C LYS A 77 9.23 5.00 -0.36
N LYS A 78 10.32 4.66 0.33
CA LYS A 78 11.47 3.95 -0.24
C LYS A 78 11.07 2.63 -0.93
N SER A 79 10.15 1.86 -0.33
CA SER A 79 9.66 0.60 -0.88
C SER A 79 8.78 0.82 -2.12
N ILE A 80 7.93 1.84 -2.11
CA ILE A 80 7.09 2.21 -3.26
C ILE A 80 7.97 2.69 -4.41
N THR A 81 8.88 3.64 -4.17
CA THR A 81 9.80 4.15 -5.18
C THR A 81 10.66 3.05 -5.79
N ALA A 82 11.23 2.15 -4.97
CA ALA A 82 12.02 1.03 -5.47
C ALA A 82 11.19 0.10 -6.38
N ALA A 83 9.94 -0.18 -6.00
CA ALA A 83 9.02 -1.00 -6.78
C ALA A 83 8.58 -0.32 -8.09
N GLU A 84 8.41 1.00 -8.10
CA GLU A 84 8.09 1.78 -9.29
C GLU A 84 9.25 1.83 -10.29
N VAL A 85 10.48 2.05 -9.81
CA VAL A 85 11.69 2.00 -10.63
C VAL A 85 11.83 0.64 -11.31
N GLU A 86 11.60 -0.45 -10.58
CA GLU A 86 11.63 -1.79 -11.14
C GLU A 86 10.50 -2.03 -12.16
N ALA A 87 9.31 -1.46 -11.93
CA ALA A 87 8.20 -1.55 -12.87
C ALA A 87 8.55 -0.88 -14.21
N ILE A 88 9.16 0.31 -14.17
CA ILE A 88 9.62 1.05 -15.36
C ILE A 88 10.67 0.23 -16.10
N ALA A 89 11.69 -0.28 -15.41
CA ALA A 89 12.73 -1.11 -16.02
C ALA A 89 12.16 -2.36 -16.74
N THR A 90 11.11 -2.97 -16.15
CA THR A 90 10.42 -4.13 -16.74
C THR A 90 9.61 -3.76 -17.98
N VAL A 91 8.96 -2.58 -17.99
CA VAL A 91 8.21 -2.09 -19.15
C VAL A 91 9.17 -1.81 -20.32
N GLU A 92 10.28 -1.13 -20.06
CA GLU A 92 11.33 -0.86 -21.04
C GLU A 92 11.88 -2.14 -21.70
N GLN A 93 12.12 -3.19 -20.90
CA GLN A 93 12.56 -4.49 -21.42
C GLN A 93 11.50 -5.17 -22.29
N ARG A 94 10.20 -5.03 -21.95
CA ARG A 94 9.10 -5.60 -22.73
C ARG A 94 8.91 -4.88 -24.07
N SER A 95 9.07 -3.56 -24.10
CA SER A 95 9.03 -2.79 -25.35
C SER A 95 10.15 -3.23 -26.29
N LYS A 96 11.40 -3.31 -25.81
CA LYS A 96 12.55 -3.78 -26.61
C LYS A 96 12.39 -5.21 -27.13
N ARG A 97 11.77 -6.10 -26.35
CA ARG A 97 11.52 -7.49 -26.78
C ARG A 97 10.42 -7.61 -27.83
N ARG A 98 9.47 -6.66 -27.91
CA ARG A 98 8.47 -6.60 -28.99
C ARG A 98 9.08 -6.08 -30.28
N GLU A 99 9.96 -5.09 -30.20
CA GLU A 99 10.64 -4.52 -31.38
C GLU A 99 11.63 -5.51 -32.03
N GLN A 100 12.24 -6.40 -31.24
CA GLN A 100 13.15 -7.44 -31.75
C GLN A 100 12.46 -8.72 -32.23
N GLY A 101 11.15 -8.84 -32.04
CA GLY A 101 10.35 -10.00 -32.42
C GLY A 101 9.36 -9.75 -33.56
N ALA A 102 9.45 -8.58 -34.22
CA ALA A 102 8.61 -8.17 -35.35
C ALA A 102 9.42 -8.16 -36.66
#